data_AF-A0A358M588-F1
#
_entry.id   AF-A0A358M588-F1
#
_cell.length_a   1.000
_cell.length_b   1.000
_cell.length_c   1.000
_cell.angle_alpha   90.00
_cell.angle_beta   90.00
_cell.angle_gamma   90.00
#
_symmetry.space_group_name_H-M   'P 1'
#
loop_
_entity.id
_entity.type
_entity.pdbx_description
1 polymer ?
#
loop_
_entity_poly.entity_id
_entity_poly.type
_entity_poly.pdbx_seq_one_letter_code
_entity_poly.pdbx_strand_id
1 'polypeptide(L)'
;PFVMELPAYHWPTFGNIMRSMWERGSSFMRKAGTIILLSSIIIWAGSCFGFVDGGFTFSLEMELEASILGKIGEGIKWIFAPLGFGNIKATIATIMGLVAKEEVVGVFGVLDFEGMTKLAAYSFLIFNLLCAP
;
A
#
# COMPACT_ATOMS: atom_id res chain seq x y z
N PRO A 1 10.27 -55.94 -15.22
CA PRO A 1 11.02 -54.90 -14.47
C PRO A 1 11.21 -53.64 -15.34
N PHE A 2 10.42 -52.59 -15.11
CA PHE A 2 10.61 -51.30 -15.77
C PHE A 2 11.72 -50.54 -15.04
N VAL A 3 12.95 -50.68 -15.53
CA VAL A 3 14.06 -49.82 -15.14
C VAL A 3 13.87 -48.51 -15.89
N MET A 4 13.35 -47.51 -15.20
CA MET A 4 13.25 -46.14 -15.72
C MET A 4 14.63 -45.52 -15.59
N GLU A 5 15.45 -45.66 -16.64
CA GLU A 5 16.73 -44.97 -16.77
C GLU A 5 16.44 -43.47 -16.93
N LEU A 6 16.64 -42.72 -15.85
CA LEU A 6 16.53 -41.27 -15.89
C LEU A 6 17.60 -40.72 -16.84
N PRO A 7 17.22 -39.91 -17.84
CA PRO A 7 18.14 -39.37 -18.82
C PRO A 7 19.24 -38.54 -18.14
N ALA A 8 20.41 -38.48 -18.80
CA ALA A 8 21.56 -37.74 -18.30
C ALA A 8 21.19 -36.28 -17.97
N TYR A 9 21.50 -35.85 -16.75
CA TYR A 9 21.29 -34.48 -16.29
C TYR A 9 22.26 -33.54 -17.02
N HIS A 10 21.73 -32.62 -17.81
CA HIS A 10 22.53 -31.63 -18.52
C HIS A 10 22.71 -30.39 -17.65
N TRP A 11 23.96 -29.93 -17.51
CA TRP A 11 24.24 -28.70 -16.75
C TRP A 11 23.52 -27.51 -17.39
N PRO A 12 22.74 -26.76 -16.60
CA PRO A 12 21.96 -25.67 -17.15
C PRO A 12 22.89 -24.52 -17.58
N THR A 13 22.71 -24.04 -18.81
CA THR A 13 23.50 -22.93 -19.35
C THR A 13 23.10 -21.63 -18.64
N PHE A 14 24.04 -20.99 -17.95
CA PHE A 14 23.77 -19.77 -17.17
C PHE A 14 23.05 -18.68 -17.98
N GLY A 15 23.43 -18.50 -19.25
CA GLY A 15 22.77 -17.53 -20.14
C GLY A 15 21.29 -17.81 -20.38
N ASN A 16 20.90 -19.08 -20.55
CA ASN A 16 19.49 -19.46 -20.73
C ASN A 16 18.70 -19.25 -19.44
N ILE A 17 19.27 -19.58 -18.29
CA ILE A 17 18.64 -19.34 -16.98
C ILE A 17 18.42 -17.84 -16.77
N MET A 18 19.43 -17.01 -16.98
CA MET A 18 19.33 -15.56 -16.81
C MET A 18 18.30 -14.95 -17.75
N ARG A 19 18.24 -15.41 -19.01
CA ARG A 19 17.25 -14.93 -19.97
C ARG A 19 15.83 -15.33 -19.59
N SER A 20 15.62 -16.58 -19.18
CA SER A 20 14.31 -17.05 -18.69
C SER A 20 13.87 -16.34 -17.41
N MET A 21 14.81 -16.06 -16.49
CA MET A 21 14.53 -15.26 -15.29
C MET A 21 14.16 -13.82 -15.64
N TRP A 22 14.89 -13.20 -16.58
CA TRP A 22 14.63 -11.82 -17.00
C TRP A 22 13.26 -11.66 -17.67
N GLU A 23 12.89 -12.58 -18.56
CA GLU A 23 11.58 -12.55 -19.23
C GLU A 23 10.42 -12.66 -18.22
N ARG A 24 10.56 -13.57 -17.24
CA ARG A 24 9.56 -13.72 -16.16
C ARG A 24 9.54 -12.52 -15.23
N GLY A 25 10.71 -12.03 -14.82
CA GLY A 25 10.85 -10.87 -13.93
C GLY A 25 10.31 -9.58 -14.57
N SER A 26 10.61 -9.34 -15.83
CA SER A 26 10.10 -8.18 -16.58
C SER A 26 8.59 -8.24 -16.78
N SER A 27 8.02 -9.42 -17.07
CA SER A 27 6.57 -9.60 -17.16
C SER A 27 5.87 -9.30 -15.83
N PHE A 28 6.44 -9.76 -14.72
CA PHE A 28 5.94 -9.46 -13.38
C PHE A 28 6.03 -7.96 -13.06
N MET A 29 7.18 -7.34 -13.31
CA MET A 29 7.41 -5.92 -13.03
C MET A 29 6.45 -5.02 -13.81
N ARG A 30 6.17 -5.34 -15.08
CA ARG A 30 5.19 -4.60 -15.88
C ARG A 30 3.79 -4.70 -15.29
N LYS A 31 3.34 -5.89 -14.91
CA LYS A 31 2.00 -6.09 -14.33
C LYS A 31 1.85 -5.41 -12.97
N ALA A 32 2.80 -5.64 -12.05
CA ALA A 32 2.79 -5.04 -10.72
C ALA A 32 2.94 -3.51 -10.80
N GLY A 33 3.88 -3.04 -11.62
CA GLY A 33 4.15 -1.62 -11.82
C GLY A 33 2.95 -0.86 -12.37
N THR A 34 2.21 -1.42 -13.33
CA THR A 34 0.98 -0.77 -13.84
C THR A 34 -0.09 -0.63 -12.78
N ILE A 35 -0.26 -1.62 -11.90
CA ILE A 35 -1.28 -1.56 -10.84
C ILE A 35 -0.87 -0.53 -9.78
N ILE A 36 0.37 -0.58 -9.31
CA ILE A 36 0.88 0.35 -8.28
C ILE A 36 0.80 1.79 -8.77
N LEU A 37 1.23 2.06 -10.02
CA LEU A 37 1.22 3.40 -10.59
C LEU A 37 -0.21 3.95 -10.76
N LEU A 38 -1.16 3.11 -11.18
CA LEU A 38 -2.56 3.53 -11.26
C LEU A 38 -3.13 3.82 -9.86
N SER A 39 -2.86 2.95 -8.88
CA SER A 39 -3.27 3.16 -7.50
C SER A 39 -2.68 4.45 -6.92
N SER A 40 -1.39 4.73 -7.13
CA SER A 40 -0.74 5.94 -6.62
C SER A 40 -1.32 7.21 -7.25
N ILE A 41 -1.64 7.20 -8.55
CA ILE A 41 -2.30 8.33 -9.21
C ILE A 41 -3.69 8.58 -8.62
N ILE A 42 -4.46 7.52 -8.37
CA ILE A 42 -5.81 7.63 -7.78
C ILE A 42 -5.73 8.19 -6.36
N ILE A 43 -4.82 7.68 -5.53
CA ILE A 43 -4.61 8.14 -4.15
C ILE A 43 -4.17 9.60 -4.14
N TRP A 44 -3.19 9.95 -4.99
CA TRP A 44 -2.71 11.32 -5.14
C TRP A 44 -3.83 12.27 -5.57
N ALA A 45 -4.60 11.89 -6.59
CA ALA A 45 -5.75 12.68 -7.03
C ALA A 45 -6.79 12.82 -5.90
N GLY A 46 -7.14 11.75 -5.20
CA GLY A 46 -8.05 11.78 -4.07
C GLY A 46 -7.56 12.62 -2.88
N SER A 47 -6.25 12.80 -2.76
CA SER A 47 -5.62 13.67 -1.77
C SER A 47 -5.58 15.13 -2.18
N CYS A 48 -5.54 15.45 -3.49
CA CYS A 48 -5.48 16.82 -4.02
C CYS A 48 -6.85 17.40 -4.40
N PHE A 49 -7.88 16.55 -4.56
CA PHE A 49 -9.26 16.96 -4.84
C PHE A 49 -10.13 16.87 -3.59
N GLY A 50 -10.84 17.96 -3.27
CA GLY A 50 -11.70 18.03 -2.10
C GLY A 50 -12.76 19.10 -2.18
N PHE A 51 -13.60 19.11 -1.16
CA PHE A 51 -14.70 20.05 -1.04
C PHE A 51 -14.40 21.02 0.10
N VAL A 52 -14.11 22.26 -0.23
CA VAL A 52 -13.86 23.34 0.73
C VAL A 52 -14.89 24.44 0.46
N ASP A 53 -15.59 24.88 1.51
CA ASP A 53 -16.57 25.97 1.47
C ASP A 53 -17.63 25.90 0.35
N GLY A 54 -18.14 24.69 0.09
CA GLY A 54 -19.23 24.46 -0.88
C GLY A 54 -18.80 24.44 -2.35
N GLY A 55 -17.50 24.58 -2.64
CA GLY A 55 -16.91 24.43 -3.97
C GLY A 55 -16.01 23.19 -4.08
N PHE A 56 -15.96 22.60 -5.27
CA PHE A 56 -14.94 21.60 -5.60
C PHE A 56 -13.64 22.32 -5.98
N THR A 57 -12.62 22.18 -5.16
CA THR A 57 -11.32 22.86 -5.35
C THR A 57 -10.21 21.84 -5.51
N PHE A 58 -9.19 22.23 -6.27
CA PHE A 58 -7.94 21.49 -6.42
C PHE A 58 -6.83 22.26 -5.72
N SER A 59 -6.17 21.62 -4.77
CA SER A 59 -5.02 22.21 -4.05
C SER A 59 -3.99 21.13 -3.78
N LEU A 60 -2.73 21.42 -4.10
CA LEU A 60 -1.62 20.48 -3.90
C LEU A 60 -1.29 20.27 -2.40
N GLU A 61 -1.59 21.27 -1.56
CA GLU A 61 -1.39 21.24 -0.10
C GLU A 61 -2.72 21.21 0.66
N MET A 62 -3.72 20.51 0.11
CA MET A 62 -5.01 20.41 0.79
C MET A 62 -4.88 19.59 2.08
N GLU A 63 -5.49 20.08 3.15
CA GLU A 63 -5.58 19.32 4.40
C GLU A 63 -6.29 17.99 4.14
N LEU A 64 -5.70 16.91 4.68
CA LEU A 64 -6.21 15.56 4.49
C LEU A 64 -7.69 15.46 4.87
N GLU A 65 -8.16 16.20 5.87
CA GLU A 65 -9.55 16.20 6.36
C GLU A 65 -10.55 16.78 5.36
N ALA A 66 -10.13 17.72 4.52
CA ALA A 66 -10.95 18.33 3.47
C ALA A 66 -10.92 17.54 2.15
N SER A 67 -9.92 16.68 1.98
CA SER A 67 -9.76 15.84 0.80
C SER A 67 -10.85 14.77 0.68
N ILE A 68 -11.13 14.32 -0.54
CA ILE A 68 -12.02 13.17 -0.78
C ILE A 68 -11.52 11.94 0.00
N LEU A 69 -10.20 11.73 0.02
CA LEU A 69 -9.58 10.65 0.78
C LEU A 69 -9.85 10.77 2.28
N GLY A 70 -9.83 11.99 2.81
CA GLY A 70 -10.23 12.35 4.18
C GLY A 70 -11.65 11.97 4.52
N LYS A 71 -12.59 12.31 3.63
CA LYS A 71 -14.02 11.98 3.80
C LYS A 71 -14.27 10.47 3.82
N ILE A 72 -13.56 9.72 2.99
CA ILE A 72 -13.58 8.25 3.01
C ILE A 72 -13.00 7.73 4.33
N GLY A 73 -11.85 8.27 4.76
CA GLY A 73 -11.23 7.94 6.04
C GLY A 73 -12.14 8.24 7.24
N GLU A 74 -12.90 9.33 7.18
CA GLU A 74 -13.86 9.72 8.20
C GLU A 74 -15.02 8.73 8.33
N GLY A 75 -15.50 8.15 7.22
CA GLY A 75 -16.52 7.11 7.25
C GLY A 75 -16.03 5.78 7.83
N ILE A 76 -14.74 5.47 7.66
CA ILE A 76 -14.13 4.20 8.07
C ILE A 76 -13.55 4.25 9.49
N LYS A 77 -13.21 5.45 10.01
CA LYS A 77 -12.51 5.64 11.31
C LYS A 77 -13.16 4.92 12.49
N TRP A 78 -14.49 4.77 12.48
CA TRP A 78 -15.25 4.10 13.52
C TRP A 78 -14.80 2.65 13.76
N ILE A 79 -14.39 1.93 12.71
CA ILE A 79 -13.91 0.54 12.81
C ILE A 79 -12.60 0.48 13.61
N PHE A 80 -11.77 1.52 13.53
CA PHE A 80 -10.48 1.61 14.19
C PHE A 80 -10.52 2.31 15.55
N ALA A 81 -11.65 2.92 15.92
CA ALA A 81 -11.89 3.48 17.25
C ALA A 81 -11.68 2.46 18.40
N PRO A 82 -12.22 1.23 18.37
CA PRO A 82 -11.97 0.24 19.43
C PRO A 82 -10.52 -0.25 19.49
N LEU A 83 -9.75 -0.11 18.41
CA LEU A 83 -8.33 -0.48 18.34
C LEU A 83 -7.41 0.63 18.91
N GLY A 84 -7.95 1.79 19.26
CA GLY A 84 -7.21 2.88 19.89
C GLY A 84 -6.59 3.90 18.94
N PHE A 85 -6.71 3.72 17.61
CA PHE A 85 -6.17 4.63 16.59
C PHE A 85 -7.25 5.21 15.65
N GLY A 86 -8.44 5.51 16.17
CA GLY A 86 -9.59 6.06 15.42
C GLY A 86 -9.45 7.48 14.84
N ASN A 87 -8.24 7.85 14.43
CA ASN A 87 -7.92 9.10 13.73
C ASN A 87 -8.01 8.90 12.22
N ILE A 88 -8.35 9.98 11.50
CA ILE A 88 -8.45 9.97 10.03
C ILE A 88 -7.10 9.62 9.40
N LYS A 89 -6.01 10.24 9.89
CA LYS A 89 -4.64 9.99 9.42
C LYS A 89 -4.22 8.52 9.58
N ALA A 90 -4.45 7.94 10.77
CA ALA A 90 -4.12 6.55 11.04
C ALA A 90 -5.00 5.58 10.23
N THR A 91 -6.29 5.87 10.09
CA THR A 91 -7.22 5.08 9.27
C THR A 91 -6.75 5.05 7.81
N ILE A 92 -6.44 6.20 7.22
CA ILE A 92 -5.94 6.27 5.84
C ILE A 92 -4.60 5.54 5.71
N ALA A 93 -3.69 5.72 6.67
CA ALA A 93 -2.41 5.01 6.70
C ALA A 93 -2.59 3.48 6.72
N THR A 94 -3.55 2.95 7.49
CA THR A 94 -3.84 1.51 7.49
C THR A 94 -4.40 1.01 6.16
N ILE A 95 -5.27 1.78 5.51
CA ILE A 95 -5.86 1.41 4.22
C ILE A 95 -4.79 1.39 3.13
N MET A 96 -3.92 2.40 3.10
CA MET A 96 -2.79 2.46 2.16
C MET A 96 -1.80 1.32 2.42
N GLY A 97 -1.54 0.99 3.68
CA GLY A 97 -0.71 -0.14 4.07
C GLY A 97 -1.24 -1.50 3.63
N LEU A 98 -2.57 -1.66 3.60
CA LEU A 98 -3.21 -2.89 3.15
C LEU A 98 -3.10 -3.06 1.63
N VAL A 99 -3.02 -1.96 0.87
CA VAL A 99 -2.76 -1.97 -0.57
C VAL A 99 -1.29 -2.32 -0.86
N ALA A 100 -0.36 -1.72 -0.12
CA ALA A 100 1.07 -2.02 -0.21
C ALA A 100 1.77 -1.82 1.14
N LYS A 101 2.42 -2.87 1.65
CA LYS A 101 3.06 -2.86 2.98
C LYS A 101 4.11 -1.78 3.15
N GLU A 102 4.90 -1.53 2.12
CA GLU A 102 5.99 -0.54 2.15
C GLU A 102 5.48 0.91 2.08
N GLU A 103 4.25 1.13 1.62
CA GLU A 103 3.63 2.47 1.56
C GLU A 103 3.33 3.03 2.95
N VAL A 104 3.13 2.18 3.97
CA VAL A 104 2.91 2.63 5.35
C VAL A 104 4.03 3.59 5.79
N VAL A 105 5.27 3.29 5.44
CA VAL A 105 6.44 4.12 5.77
C VAL A 105 6.39 5.46 5.03
N GLY A 106 5.95 5.47 3.78
CA GLY A 106 5.73 6.69 2.99
C GLY A 106 4.67 7.59 3.63
N VAL A 107 3.56 7.00 4.08
CA VAL A 107 2.50 7.75 4.76
C VAL A 107 2.98 8.32 6.10
N PHE A 108 3.86 7.63 6.84
CA PHE A 108 4.52 8.18 8.03
C PHE A 108 5.46 9.36 7.75
N GLY A 109 6.00 9.45 6.54
CA GLY A 109 6.81 10.60 6.13
C GLY A 109 5.98 11.83 5.75
N VAL A 110 4.71 11.65 5.38
CA VAL A 110 3.83 12.72 4.89
C VAL A 110 2.81 13.16 5.94
N LEU A 111 2.25 12.22 6.70
CA LEU A 111 1.23 12.49 7.71
C LEU A 111 1.86 12.64 9.09
N ASP A 112 1.48 13.72 9.76
CA ASP A 112 1.88 13.95 11.14
C ASP A 112 1.02 13.15 12.14
N PHE A 113 1.69 12.40 13.02
CA PHE A 113 1.11 11.52 14.04
C PHE A 113 1.38 11.99 15.48
N GLU A 114 1.77 13.26 15.69
CA GLU A 114 2.15 13.86 16.98
C GLU A 114 1.12 13.69 18.13
N GLY A 115 -0.12 13.26 17.85
CA GLY A 115 -1.16 13.01 18.86
C GLY A 115 -1.40 11.56 19.30
N MET A 116 -0.67 10.57 18.78
CA MET A 116 -0.93 9.16 19.15
C MET A 116 -0.37 8.77 20.52
N THR A 117 -1.23 8.15 21.35
CA THR A 117 -0.76 7.52 22.59
C THR A 117 0.15 6.33 22.28
N LYS A 118 1.11 6.04 23.17
CA LYS A 118 2.04 4.90 23.00
C LYS A 118 1.29 3.58 22.79
N LEU A 119 0.17 3.38 23.49
CA LEU A 119 -0.66 2.18 23.35
C LEU A 119 -1.32 2.09 21.97
N ALA A 120 -1.85 3.21 21.46
CA ALA A 120 -2.43 3.29 20.12
C ALA A 120 -1.40 3.01 19.02
N ALA A 121 -0.18 3.52 19.19
CA ALA A 121 0.92 3.28 18.25
C ALA A 121 1.30 1.79 18.17
N TYR A 122 1.38 1.09 19.31
CA TYR A 122 1.66 -0.35 19.32
C TYR A 122 0.51 -1.15 18.70
N SER A 123 -0.74 -0.78 18.99
CA SER A 123 -1.92 -1.41 18.39
C SER A 123 -1.93 -1.24 16.86
N PHE A 124 -1.67 -0.03 16.38
CA PHE A 124 -1.55 0.27 14.95
C PHE A 124 -0.43 -0.55 14.28
N LEU A 125 0.74 -0.66 14.92
CA LEU A 125 1.86 -1.43 14.38
C LEU A 125 1.53 -2.92 14.30
N ILE A 126 0.99 -3.49 15.39
CA ILE A 126 0.61 -4.91 15.44
C ILE A 126 -0.48 -5.20 14.41
N PHE A 127 -1.45 -4.30 14.27
CA PHE A 127 -2.53 -4.43 13.28
C PHE A 127 -1.99 -4.46 11.84
N ASN A 128 -1.17 -3.47 11.44
CA ASN A 128 -0.61 -3.47 10.08
C ASN A 128 0.35 -4.64 9.83
N LEU A 129 1.02 -5.15 10.88
CA LEU A 129 1.93 -6.28 10.75
C LEU A 129 1.20 -7.63 10.62
N LEU A 130 0.05 -7.80 11.27
CA LEU A 130 -0.73 -9.04 11.26
C LEU A 130 -1.84 -9.09 10.20
N CYS A 131 -2.41 -7.94 9.84
CA CYS A 131 -3.58 -7.88 8.97
C CYS A 131 -3.24 -7.75 7.48
N ALA A 132 -1.97 -7.49 7.15
CA ALA A 132 -1.48 -7.48 5.78
C ALA A 132 -0.93 -8.87 5.39
N PRO A 133 -1.39 -9.51 4.30
CA PRO A 133 -0.80 -10.74 3.76
C PRO A 133 0.60 -10.53 3.17
#